data_AF-A0A354HVP1-F1
#
_entry.id   AF-A0A354HVP1-F1
#
_cell.length_a   1.000
_cell.length_b   1.000
_cell.length_c   1.000
_cell.angle_alpha   90.00
_cell.angle_beta   90.00
_cell.angle_gamma   90.00
#
_symmetry.space_group_name_H-M   'P 1'
#
loop_
_entity.id
_entity.type
_entity.pdbx_description
1 polymer ?
#
loop_
_entity_poly.entity_id
_entity_poly.type
_entity_poly.pdbx_seq_one_letter_code
_entity_poly.pdbx_strand_id
1 'polypeptide(L)'
;MERLQQQVEFLLEIDKLKTIFRRTSLIYADRFENDAEHSWHLAMTAMVLAEYANAAIDLGKVIRMVLVHDLVEIDAGDTYCYDLEGARDKALREEKAADRIFGLLPREQSRELRQLWEEFELGETPEARFANAVDRFQPVLFNLRTHGRSWAENNISRKQVDGRVAPIALGSTVLWQYIARLLDEAVAKGFLKEGEK
;
A
#
# COMPACT_ATOMS: atom_id res chain seq x y z
N MET A 1 -26.71 1.16 -22.86
CA MET A 1 -26.16 -0.12 -22.36
C MET A 1 -24.64 -0.12 -22.34
N GLU A 2 -23.97 0.47 -23.34
CA GLU A 2 -22.50 0.58 -23.41
C GLU A 2 -21.82 1.04 -22.11
N ARG A 3 -22.31 2.12 -21.48
CA ARG A 3 -21.78 2.59 -20.18
C ARG A 3 -21.77 1.49 -19.11
N LEU A 4 -22.87 0.77 -18.95
CA LEU A 4 -22.98 -0.30 -17.95
C LEU A 4 -22.08 -1.47 -18.31
N GLN A 5 -21.95 -1.80 -19.60
CA GLN A 5 -21.06 -2.85 -20.07
C GLN A 5 -19.61 -2.55 -19.70
N GLN A 6 -19.11 -1.34 -19.98
CA GLN A 6 -17.76 -0.90 -19.58
C GLN A 6 -17.53 -0.99 -18.07
N GLN A 7 -18.52 -0.59 -17.28
CA GLN A 7 -18.46 -0.70 -15.81
C GLN A 7 -18.38 -2.16 -15.36
N VAL A 8 -19.18 -3.05 -15.93
CA VAL A 8 -19.17 -4.48 -15.61
C VAL A 8 -17.84 -5.11 -16.06
N GLU A 9 -17.33 -4.77 -17.24
CA GLU A 9 -16.03 -5.25 -17.72
C GLU A 9 -14.89 -4.84 -16.78
N PHE A 10 -14.87 -3.59 -16.32
CA PHE A 10 -13.93 -3.15 -15.28
C PHE A 10 -14.08 -3.96 -13.98
N LEU A 11 -15.31 -4.14 -13.48
CA LEU A 11 -15.55 -4.89 -12.25
C LEU A 11 -15.12 -6.36 -12.34
N LEU A 12 -15.23 -6.97 -13.51
CA LEU A 12 -14.73 -8.33 -13.76
C LEU A 12 -13.19 -8.34 -13.87
N GLU A 13 -12.59 -7.33 -14.50
CA GLU A 13 -11.14 -7.23 -14.66
C GLU A 13 -10.41 -7.13 -13.32
N ILE A 14 -10.92 -6.32 -12.39
CA ILE A 14 -10.25 -6.08 -11.10
C ILE A 14 -10.23 -7.31 -10.18
N ASP A 15 -10.98 -8.37 -10.49
CA ASP A 15 -10.89 -9.65 -9.78
C ASP A 15 -9.45 -10.22 -9.84
N LYS A 16 -8.71 -9.93 -10.92
CA LYS A 16 -7.31 -10.31 -11.11
C LYS A 16 -6.39 -9.79 -10.00
N LEU A 17 -6.73 -8.69 -9.32
CA LEU A 17 -5.93 -8.16 -8.21
C LEU A 17 -5.74 -9.19 -7.09
N LYS A 18 -6.71 -10.09 -6.89
CA LYS A 18 -6.63 -11.18 -5.90
C LYS A 18 -5.53 -12.21 -6.19
N THR A 19 -4.96 -12.18 -7.40
CA THR A 19 -3.90 -13.09 -7.85
C THR A 19 -2.51 -12.49 -7.75
N ILE A 20 -2.40 -11.20 -7.42
CA ILE A 20 -1.12 -10.51 -7.22
C ILE A 20 -0.75 -10.63 -5.74
N PHE A 21 0.41 -11.22 -5.46
CA PHE A 21 0.85 -11.54 -4.11
C PHE A 21 2.01 -10.66 -3.68
N ARG A 22 1.90 -10.13 -2.46
CA ARG A 22 2.89 -9.32 -1.77
C ARG A 22 3.94 -10.20 -1.10
N ARG A 23 4.99 -9.57 -0.58
CA ARG A 23 5.96 -10.25 0.32
C ARG A 23 5.52 -10.27 1.79
N THR A 24 4.45 -9.58 2.14
CA THR A 24 3.90 -9.56 3.50
C THR A 24 3.25 -10.91 3.82
N SER A 25 3.72 -11.59 4.87
CA SER A 25 3.07 -12.82 5.36
C SER A 25 1.85 -12.50 6.22
N LEU A 26 0.78 -13.27 6.07
CA LEU A 26 -0.39 -13.13 6.96
C LEU A 26 -0.07 -13.58 8.39
N ILE A 27 -0.76 -12.95 9.35
CA ILE A 27 -0.58 -13.24 10.78
C ILE A 27 -1.19 -14.61 11.16
N TYR A 28 -2.32 -14.96 10.55
CA TYR A 28 -3.14 -16.11 10.95
C TYR A 28 -3.25 -17.20 9.87
N ALA A 29 -2.44 -17.12 8.82
CA ALA A 29 -2.40 -18.11 7.75
C ALA A 29 -0.98 -18.23 7.18
N ASP A 30 -0.57 -19.45 6.81
CA ASP A 30 0.73 -19.69 6.19
C ASP A 30 0.68 -19.43 4.68
N ARG A 31 0.48 -18.17 4.31
CA ARG A 31 0.57 -17.66 2.95
C ARG A 31 0.92 -16.18 2.94
N PHE A 32 1.30 -15.69 1.77
CA PHE A 32 1.45 -14.26 1.55
C PHE A 32 0.09 -13.57 1.35
N GLU A 33 0.08 -12.29 1.70
CA GLU A 33 -1.01 -11.37 1.44
C GLU A 33 -1.16 -11.10 -0.07
N ASN A 34 -2.39 -10.91 -0.57
CA ASN A 34 -2.63 -10.37 -1.92
C ASN A 34 -3.09 -8.91 -1.88
N ASP A 35 -2.99 -8.19 -3.00
CA ASP A 35 -3.24 -6.74 -3.00
C ASP A 35 -4.70 -6.37 -2.77
N ALA A 36 -5.64 -7.25 -3.13
CA ALA A 36 -7.07 -7.01 -2.88
C ALA A 36 -7.40 -7.05 -1.38
N GLU A 37 -6.86 -8.02 -0.64
CA GLU A 37 -7.06 -8.09 0.81
C GLU A 37 -6.22 -7.07 1.58
N HIS A 38 -5.04 -6.69 1.06
CA HIS A 38 -4.26 -5.54 1.56
C HIS A 38 -5.09 -4.25 1.48
N SER A 39 -5.62 -3.95 0.30
CA SER A 39 -6.45 -2.76 0.05
C SER A 39 -7.71 -2.73 0.94
N TRP A 40 -8.36 -3.88 1.15
CA TRP A 40 -9.45 -4.00 2.12
C TRP A 40 -8.99 -3.67 3.54
N HIS A 41 -7.84 -4.20 3.98
CA HIS A 41 -7.30 -3.92 5.31
C HIS A 41 -6.91 -2.45 5.46
N LEU A 42 -6.36 -1.83 4.42
CA LEU A 42 -6.06 -0.39 4.44
C LEU A 42 -7.32 0.45 4.56
N ALA A 43 -8.41 0.10 3.87
CA ALA A 43 -9.69 0.80 4.03
C ALA A 43 -10.21 0.69 5.47
N MET A 44 -10.13 -0.50 6.09
CA MET A 44 -10.47 -0.70 7.50
C MET A 44 -9.56 0.12 8.42
N THR A 45 -8.26 0.15 8.13
CA THR A 45 -7.26 0.90 8.90
C THR A 45 -7.54 2.40 8.82
N ALA A 46 -7.84 2.94 7.64
CA ALA A 46 -8.18 4.34 7.44
C ALA A 46 -9.44 4.73 8.24
N MET A 47 -10.48 3.89 8.21
CA MET A 47 -11.71 4.12 8.98
C MET A 47 -11.47 4.17 10.49
N VAL A 48 -10.63 3.28 11.01
CA VAL A 48 -10.37 3.18 12.46
C VAL A 48 -9.38 4.26 12.94
N LEU A 49 -8.41 4.65 12.11
CA LEU A 49 -7.30 5.51 12.51
C LEU A 49 -7.41 6.96 12.01
N ALA A 50 -8.50 7.34 11.35
CA ALA A 50 -8.68 8.68 10.77
C ALA A 50 -8.42 9.83 11.76
N GLU A 51 -8.74 9.63 13.05
CA GLU A 51 -8.52 10.62 14.11
C GLU A 51 -7.03 10.96 14.35
N TYR A 52 -6.12 10.10 13.89
CA TYR A 52 -4.67 10.30 14.03
C TYR A 52 -4.05 10.99 12.81
N ALA A 53 -4.84 11.38 11.80
CA ALA A 53 -4.33 12.16 10.67
C ALA A 53 -3.79 13.52 11.15
N ASN A 54 -2.68 13.97 10.55
CA ASN A 54 -2.06 15.26 10.89
C ASN A 54 -2.97 16.47 10.56
N ALA A 55 -3.93 16.30 9.67
CA ALA A 55 -4.87 17.33 9.23
C ALA A 55 -6.27 16.73 9.08
N ALA A 56 -7.28 17.59 8.99
CA ALA A 56 -8.60 17.15 8.58
C ALA A 56 -8.54 16.54 7.17
N ILE A 57 -9.16 15.38 6.99
CA ILE A 57 -9.18 14.61 5.76
C ILE A 57 -10.61 14.25 5.38
N ASP A 58 -10.89 14.13 4.09
CA ASP A 58 -12.08 13.43 3.62
C ASP A 58 -11.84 11.91 3.71
N LEU A 59 -12.39 11.28 4.75
CA LEU A 59 -12.27 9.84 4.95
C LEU A 59 -12.86 9.03 3.79
N GLY A 60 -13.96 9.49 3.18
CA GLY A 60 -14.56 8.82 2.03
C GLY A 60 -13.61 8.81 0.84
N LYS A 61 -12.89 9.92 0.62
CA LYS A 61 -11.84 10.00 -0.40
C LYS A 61 -10.66 9.07 -0.09
N VAL A 62 -10.16 9.05 1.14
CA VAL A 62 -9.05 8.14 1.54
C VAL A 62 -9.43 6.68 1.32
N ILE A 63 -10.64 6.26 1.72
CA ILE A 63 -11.12 4.88 1.49
C ILE A 63 -11.14 4.55 0.00
N ARG A 64 -11.68 5.44 -0.83
CA ARG A 64 -11.70 5.24 -2.29
C ARG A 64 -10.29 5.14 -2.86
N MET A 65 -9.38 5.99 -2.39
CA MET A 65 -7.98 6.03 -2.81
C MET A 65 -7.25 4.71 -2.51
N VAL A 66 -7.31 4.22 -1.27
CA VAL A 66 -6.64 2.96 -0.91
C VAL A 66 -7.30 1.73 -1.54
N LEU A 67 -8.57 1.79 -1.95
CA LEU A 67 -9.20 0.70 -2.69
C LEU A 67 -8.78 0.63 -4.17
N VAL A 68 -8.22 1.71 -4.73
CA VAL A 68 -7.80 1.76 -6.14
C VAL A 68 -6.28 1.79 -6.33
N HIS A 69 -5.50 2.09 -5.28
CA HIS A 69 -4.07 2.38 -5.41
C HIS A 69 -3.26 1.26 -6.09
N ASP A 70 -3.49 0.00 -5.70
CA ASP A 70 -2.76 -1.15 -6.24
C ASP A 70 -3.44 -1.78 -7.47
N LEU A 71 -4.53 -1.21 -8.02
CA LEU A 71 -5.17 -1.80 -9.21
C LEU A 71 -4.22 -1.89 -10.40
N VAL A 72 -3.25 -0.99 -10.49
CA VAL A 72 -2.20 -1.00 -11.53
C VAL A 72 -1.30 -2.24 -11.46
N GLU A 73 -1.22 -2.90 -10.31
CA GLU A 73 -0.39 -4.08 -10.10
C GLU A 73 -0.97 -5.33 -10.80
N ILE A 74 -2.22 -5.28 -11.29
CA ILE A 74 -2.78 -6.34 -12.16
C ILE A 74 -1.89 -6.59 -13.39
N ASP A 75 -1.32 -5.53 -13.97
CA ASP A 75 -0.39 -5.67 -15.10
C ASP A 75 1.06 -5.43 -14.70
N ALA A 76 1.30 -4.52 -13.74
CA ALA A 76 2.64 -4.16 -13.34
C ALA A 76 3.28 -5.23 -12.44
N GLY A 77 2.49 -5.97 -11.66
CA GLY A 77 2.92 -6.84 -10.57
C GLY A 77 3.40 -6.06 -9.33
N ASP A 78 3.25 -6.67 -8.15
CA ASP A 78 3.78 -6.14 -6.88
C ASP A 78 5.29 -5.94 -6.98
N THR A 79 5.72 -4.71 -6.74
CA THR A 79 7.15 -4.36 -6.66
C THR A 79 7.53 -4.22 -5.20
N TYR A 80 8.23 -5.21 -4.66
CA TYR A 80 8.60 -5.22 -3.26
C TYR A 80 9.35 -3.94 -2.86
N CYS A 81 8.90 -3.29 -1.78
CA CYS A 81 9.38 -1.95 -1.40
C CYS A 81 10.88 -1.82 -1.08
N TYR A 82 11.62 -2.94 -0.96
CA TYR A 82 13.09 -2.95 -0.79
C TYR A 82 13.86 -3.46 -2.03
N ASP A 83 13.16 -3.75 -3.13
CA ASP A 83 13.76 -4.18 -4.39
C ASP A 83 14.11 -2.97 -5.27
N LEU A 84 15.37 -2.55 -5.21
CA LEU A 84 15.87 -1.41 -5.99
C LEU A 84 15.93 -1.69 -7.49
N GLU A 85 16.07 -2.96 -7.91
CA GLU A 85 16.14 -3.31 -9.32
C GLU A 85 14.74 -3.32 -9.92
N GLY A 86 13.78 -3.97 -9.26
CA GLY A 86 12.37 -3.95 -9.64
C GLY A 86 11.76 -2.55 -9.63
N ALA A 87 12.26 -1.65 -8.78
CA ALA A 87 11.80 -0.26 -8.72
C ALA A 87 12.19 0.59 -9.94
N ARG A 88 13.17 0.17 -10.76
CA ARG A 88 13.73 1.00 -11.85
C ARG A 88 12.72 1.34 -12.94
N ASP A 89 11.84 0.39 -13.27
CA ASP A 89 10.82 0.53 -14.31
C ASP A 89 9.38 0.55 -13.75
N LYS A 90 9.23 0.53 -12.42
CA LYS A 90 7.93 0.49 -11.71
C LYS A 90 6.99 1.57 -12.21
N ALA A 91 7.41 2.84 -12.17
CA ALA A 91 6.58 3.97 -12.58
C ALA A 91 6.08 3.83 -14.04
N LEU A 92 6.94 3.36 -14.96
CA LEU A 92 6.55 3.16 -16.36
C LEU A 92 5.58 1.98 -16.54
N ARG A 93 5.76 0.89 -15.78
CA ARG A 93 4.84 -0.26 -15.80
C ARG A 93 3.48 0.14 -15.27
N GLU A 94 3.45 0.84 -14.14
CA GLU A 94 2.23 1.28 -13.47
C GLU A 94 1.48 2.34 -14.25
N GLU A 95 2.17 3.29 -14.89
CA GLU A 95 1.53 4.29 -15.76
C GLU A 95 0.81 3.61 -16.95
N LYS A 96 1.44 2.63 -17.60
CA LYS A 96 0.82 1.85 -18.68
C LYS A 96 -0.36 1.02 -18.20
N ALA A 97 -0.22 0.40 -17.02
CA ALA A 97 -1.29 -0.37 -16.40
C ALA A 97 -2.48 0.53 -16.06
N ALA A 98 -2.23 1.70 -15.48
CA ALA A 98 -3.24 2.70 -15.17
C ALA A 98 -3.97 3.17 -16.42
N ASP A 99 -3.26 3.38 -17.54
CA ASP A 99 -3.88 3.80 -18.81
C ASP A 99 -4.85 2.74 -19.32
N ARG A 100 -4.46 1.46 -19.24
CA ARG A 100 -5.30 0.34 -19.68
C ARG A 100 -6.48 0.11 -18.75
N ILE A 101 -6.20 -0.07 -17.46
CA ILE A 101 -7.17 -0.57 -16.47
C ILE A 101 -8.24 0.48 -16.20
N PHE A 102 -7.84 1.72 -15.89
CA PHE A 102 -8.82 2.79 -15.71
C PHE A 102 -9.45 3.20 -17.05
N GLY A 103 -8.78 2.97 -18.18
CA GLY A 103 -9.32 3.16 -19.52
C GLY A 103 -10.51 2.26 -19.88
N LEU A 104 -10.73 1.16 -19.15
CA LEU A 104 -11.92 0.30 -19.32
C LEU A 104 -13.22 1.00 -18.89
N LEU A 105 -13.12 1.98 -17.99
CA LEU A 105 -14.28 2.69 -17.46
C LEU A 105 -14.80 3.76 -18.44
N PRO A 106 -16.08 4.15 -18.32
CA PRO A 106 -16.58 5.35 -18.98
C PRO A 106 -15.74 6.58 -18.62
N ARG A 107 -15.54 7.48 -19.59
CA ARG A 107 -14.61 8.63 -19.53
C ARG A 107 -14.54 9.36 -18.18
N GLU A 108 -15.67 9.71 -17.60
CA GLU A 108 -15.71 10.44 -16.32
C GLU A 108 -15.17 9.60 -15.14
N GLN A 109 -15.54 8.32 -15.07
CA GLN A 109 -15.06 7.41 -14.01
C GLN A 109 -13.59 7.03 -14.22
N SER A 110 -13.20 6.83 -15.49
CA SER A 110 -11.80 6.61 -15.87
C SER A 110 -10.91 7.75 -15.34
N ARG A 111 -11.29 9.00 -15.63
CA ARG A 111 -10.57 10.18 -15.16
C ARG A 111 -10.55 10.27 -13.63
N GLU A 112 -11.68 10.04 -12.97
CA GLU A 112 -11.79 10.14 -11.51
C GLU A 112 -10.90 9.11 -10.80
N LEU A 113 -10.96 7.83 -11.19
CA LEU A 113 -10.13 6.80 -10.54
C LEU A 113 -8.64 6.95 -10.88
N ARG A 114 -8.34 7.35 -12.12
CA ARG A 114 -6.96 7.67 -12.52
C ARG A 114 -6.38 8.80 -11.68
N GLN A 115 -7.15 9.87 -11.46
CA GLN A 115 -6.71 10.99 -10.61
C GLN A 115 -6.53 10.59 -9.15
N LEU A 116 -7.37 9.69 -8.61
CA LEU A 116 -7.18 9.17 -7.26
C LEU A 116 -5.88 8.37 -7.13
N TRP A 117 -5.57 7.53 -8.13
CA TRP A 117 -4.31 6.79 -8.18
C TRP A 117 -3.11 7.74 -8.30
N GLU A 118 -3.14 8.71 -9.23
CA GLU A 118 -2.06 9.71 -9.38
C GLU A 118 -1.85 10.53 -8.09
N GLU A 119 -2.93 10.91 -7.42
CA GLU A 119 -2.86 11.63 -6.16
C GLU A 119 -2.20 10.79 -5.06
N PHE A 120 -2.50 9.49 -4.99
CA PHE A 120 -1.84 8.56 -4.08
C PHE A 120 -0.34 8.47 -4.36
N GLU A 121 0.05 8.27 -5.62
CA GLU A 121 1.46 8.17 -6.03
C GLU A 121 2.26 9.44 -5.74
N LEU A 122 1.65 10.62 -5.97
CA LEU A 122 2.28 11.91 -5.68
C LEU A 122 2.46 12.13 -4.17
N GLY A 123 1.51 11.68 -3.33
CA GLY A 123 1.63 11.77 -1.87
C GLY A 123 1.64 13.20 -1.32
N GLU A 124 1.06 14.17 -2.04
CA GLU A 124 1.16 15.59 -1.70
C GLU A 124 -0.01 16.10 -0.84
N THR A 125 -1.22 15.58 -1.07
CA THR A 125 -2.45 16.01 -0.37
C THR A 125 -2.53 15.42 1.04
N PRO A 126 -3.30 16.03 1.96
CA PRO A 126 -3.54 15.45 3.29
C PRO A 126 -4.07 14.00 3.21
N GLU A 127 -5.02 13.74 2.32
CA GLU A 127 -5.58 12.41 2.08
C GLU A 127 -4.53 11.43 1.57
N ALA A 128 -3.74 11.80 0.56
CA ALA A 128 -2.72 10.93 0.02
C ALA A 128 -1.59 10.66 1.01
N ARG A 129 -1.19 11.65 1.80
CA ARG A 129 -0.21 11.46 2.88
C ARG A 129 -0.71 10.50 3.94
N PHE A 130 -1.96 10.62 4.34
CA PHE A 130 -2.55 9.70 5.31
C PHE A 130 -2.74 8.29 4.73
N ALA A 131 -3.19 8.16 3.48
CA ALA A 131 -3.28 6.89 2.76
C ALA A 131 -1.90 6.20 2.67
N ASN A 132 -0.87 6.94 2.27
CA ASN A 132 0.51 6.45 2.21
C ASN A 132 1.07 6.06 3.59
N ALA A 133 0.66 6.76 4.65
CA ALA A 133 1.04 6.45 6.02
C ALA A 133 0.43 5.12 6.48
N VAL A 134 -0.86 4.89 6.24
CA VAL A 134 -1.51 3.62 6.61
C VAL A 134 -1.01 2.45 5.77
N ASP A 135 -0.71 2.65 4.48
CA ASP A 135 -0.07 1.66 3.61
C ASP A 135 1.29 1.19 4.15
N ARG A 136 2.11 2.13 4.64
CA ARG A 136 3.41 1.82 5.25
C ARG A 136 3.30 1.22 6.64
N PHE A 137 2.22 1.54 7.35
CA PHE A 137 1.99 1.13 8.74
C PHE A 137 1.63 -0.36 8.85
N GLN A 138 0.72 -0.85 7.99
CA GLN A 138 0.19 -2.22 8.09
C GLN A 138 1.28 -3.31 7.95
N PRO A 139 2.21 -3.26 6.97
CA PRO A 139 3.18 -4.35 6.78
C PRO A 139 4.16 -4.48 7.93
N VAL A 140 4.41 -3.39 8.66
CA VAL A 140 5.23 -3.39 9.87
C VAL A 140 4.53 -4.18 10.97
N LEU A 141 3.24 -3.92 11.21
CA LEU A 141 2.48 -4.68 12.21
C LEU A 141 2.47 -6.18 11.90
N PHE A 142 2.33 -6.54 10.62
CA PHE A 142 2.33 -7.94 10.19
C PHE A 142 3.69 -8.60 10.40
N ASN A 143 4.78 -7.92 10.04
CA ASN A 143 6.14 -8.41 10.34
C ASN A 143 6.34 -8.59 11.85
N LEU A 144 5.96 -7.62 12.67
CA LEU A 144 6.10 -7.72 14.13
C LEU A 144 5.33 -8.91 14.71
N ARG A 145 4.12 -9.17 14.20
CA ARG A 145 3.26 -10.29 14.63
C ARG A 145 3.72 -11.64 14.10
N THR A 146 4.45 -11.67 13.00
CA THR A 146 5.06 -12.87 12.41
C THR A 146 6.54 -13.02 12.80
N HIS A 147 6.99 -12.35 13.86
CA HIS A 147 8.36 -12.40 14.40
C HIS A 147 9.44 -12.04 13.35
N GLY A 148 9.11 -11.11 12.45
CA GLY A 148 10.01 -10.59 11.42
C GLY A 148 10.20 -11.52 10.23
N ARG A 149 9.30 -12.47 9.98
CA ARG A 149 9.42 -13.48 8.90
C ARG A 149 9.78 -12.86 7.55
N SER A 150 8.97 -11.92 7.04
CA SER A 150 9.23 -11.31 5.72
C SER A 150 10.54 -10.52 5.71
N TRP A 151 10.89 -9.82 6.80
CA TRP A 151 12.20 -9.15 6.91
C TRP A 151 13.36 -10.14 6.89
N ALA A 152 13.27 -11.25 7.63
CA ALA A 152 14.32 -12.25 7.71
C ALA A 152 14.52 -12.98 6.38
N GLU A 153 13.43 -13.44 5.74
CA GLU A 153 13.45 -14.13 4.44
C GLU A 153 14.07 -13.26 3.33
N ASN A 154 13.85 -11.95 3.37
CA ASN A 154 14.36 -11.01 2.37
C ASN A 154 15.63 -10.25 2.82
N ASN A 155 16.23 -10.66 3.94
CA ASN A 155 17.43 -10.04 4.52
C ASN A 155 17.34 -8.51 4.64
N ILE A 156 16.23 -8.02 5.21
CA ILE A 156 15.96 -6.61 5.43
C ILE A 156 16.54 -6.16 6.76
N SER A 157 17.18 -4.99 6.77
CA SER A 157 17.75 -4.39 7.97
C SER A 157 16.93 -3.22 8.52
N ARG A 158 17.20 -2.86 9.77
CA ARG A 158 16.55 -1.75 10.46
C ARG A 158 16.63 -0.44 9.68
N LYS A 159 17.82 -0.12 9.15
CA LYS A 159 18.04 1.08 8.31
C LYS A 159 17.15 1.11 7.08
N GLN A 160 16.94 -0.04 6.43
CA GLN A 160 16.02 -0.13 5.28
C GLN A 160 14.57 0.11 5.72
N VAL A 161 14.15 -0.52 6.82
CA VAL A 161 12.80 -0.33 7.39
C VAL A 161 12.57 1.13 7.76
N ASP A 162 13.51 1.77 8.46
CA ASP A 162 13.42 3.18 8.85
C ASP A 162 13.21 4.10 7.63
N GLY A 163 13.96 3.88 6.54
CA GLY A 163 13.76 4.61 5.30
C GLY A 163 12.37 4.41 4.69
N ARG A 164 11.83 3.19 4.73
CA ARG A 164 10.49 2.88 4.22
C ARG A 164 9.38 3.49 5.07
N VAL A 165 9.54 3.53 6.39
CA VAL A 165 8.49 3.96 7.32
C VAL A 165 8.56 5.43 7.70
N ALA A 166 9.69 6.12 7.48
CA ALA A 166 9.83 7.56 7.76
C ALA A 166 8.71 8.44 7.17
N PRO A 167 8.22 8.20 5.93
CA PRO A 167 7.12 8.98 5.35
C PRO A 167 5.78 8.88 6.11
N ILE A 168 5.61 7.91 7.02
CA ILE A 168 4.41 7.83 7.88
C ILE A 168 4.20 9.16 8.62
N ALA A 169 5.29 9.82 9.05
CA ALA A 169 5.22 11.08 9.77
C ALA A 169 4.54 12.22 8.99
N LEU A 170 4.52 12.15 7.65
CA LEU A 170 3.85 13.12 6.78
C LEU A 170 2.32 13.02 6.89
N GLY A 171 1.79 11.81 7.05
CA GLY A 171 0.35 11.54 7.19
C GLY A 171 -0.11 11.50 8.65
N SER A 172 0.70 10.93 9.54
CA SER A 172 0.43 10.86 10.98
C SER A 172 1.72 10.77 11.80
N THR A 173 2.00 11.83 12.56
CA THR A 173 3.11 11.85 13.52
C THR A 173 2.92 10.86 14.68
N VAL A 174 1.67 10.62 15.09
CA VAL A 174 1.33 9.66 16.16
C VAL A 174 1.61 8.23 15.73
N LEU A 175 1.17 7.83 14.53
CA LEU A 175 1.42 6.48 14.00
C LEU A 175 2.92 6.25 13.79
N TRP A 176 3.65 7.27 13.33
CA TRP A 176 5.10 7.22 13.20
C TRP A 176 5.79 6.93 14.54
N GLN A 177 5.47 7.71 15.59
CA GLN A 177 6.04 7.51 16.93
C GLN A 177 5.74 6.11 17.48
N TYR A 178 4.51 5.63 17.25
CA TYR A 178 4.11 4.29 17.66
C TYR A 178 4.94 3.20 16.96
N ILE A 179 5.12 3.28 15.64
CA ILE A 179 5.93 2.33 14.87
C ILE A 179 7.41 2.40 15.25
N ALA A 180 7.99 3.60 15.39
CA ALA A 180 9.39 3.77 15.75
C ALA A 180 9.73 3.00 17.05
N ARG A 181 8.88 3.15 18.09
CA ARG A 181 9.02 2.41 19.35
C ARG A 181 8.93 0.89 19.13
N LEU A 182 7.99 0.42 18.31
CA LEU A 182 7.84 -1.02 18.05
C LEU A 182 9.02 -1.61 17.27
N LEU A 183 9.64 -0.83 16.38
CA LEU A 183 10.84 -1.26 15.66
C LEU A 183 12.05 -1.40 16.58
N ASP A 184 12.19 -0.52 17.58
CA ASP A 184 13.24 -0.65 18.61
C ASP A 184 13.05 -1.95 19.41
N GLU A 185 11.81 -2.26 19.80
CA GLU A 185 11.49 -3.54 20.46
C GLU A 185 11.75 -4.75 19.56
N ALA A 186 11.52 -4.63 18.25
CA ALA A 186 11.75 -5.70 17.29
C ALA A 186 13.24 -6.05 17.16
N VAL A 187 14.10 -5.03 17.15
CA VAL A 187 15.56 -5.22 17.18
C VAL A 187 15.98 -5.89 18.48
N ALA A 188 15.49 -5.40 19.63
CA ALA A 188 15.81 -6.01 20.94
C ALA A 188 15.36 -7.48 21.05
N LYS A 189 14.26 -7.86 20.39
CA LYS A 189 13.75 -9.24 20.31
C LYS A 189 14.42 -10.09 19.23
N GLY A 190 15.29 -9.52 18.39
CA GLY A 190 15.96 -10.22 17.29
C GLY A 190 15.08 -10.47 16.07
N PHE A 191 13.90 -9.84 15.97
CA PHE A 191 12.99 -9.96 14.81
C PHE A 191 13.45 -9.12 13.62
N LEU A 192 14.26 -8.09 13.87
CA LEU A 192 14.79 -7.20 12.85
C LEU A 192 16.29 -6.99 13.08
N LYS A 193 17.09 -7.16 12.03
CA LYS A 193 18.54 -7.00 12.12
C LYS A 193 18.91 -5.51 12.20
N GLU A 194 19.82 -5.15 13.09
CA GLU A 194 20.27 -3.78 13.30
C GLU A 194 21.16 -3.24 12.15
N GLY A 195 21.78 -4.14 11.38
CA GLY A 195 22.90 -3.82 10.48
C GLY A 195 22.66 -2.79 9.38
N GLU A 196 23.74 -2.16 8.95
CA GLU A 196 23.82 -1.45 7.66
C GLU A 196 24.08 -2.49 6.56
N LYS A 197 23.35 -2.43 5.44
CA LYS A 197 23.83 -3.07 4.20
C LYS A 197 24.93 -2.23 3.61
#